data_AF-A0A449AJI1-F1
#
_entry.id   AF-A0A449AJI1-F1
#
_cell.length_a   1.000
_cell.length_b   1.000
_cell.length_c   1.000
_cell.angle_alpha   90.00
_cell.angle_beta   90.00
_cell.angle_gamma   90.00
#
_symmetry.space_group_name_H-M   'P 1'
#
loop_
_entity.id
_entity.type
_entity.pdbx_description
1 polymer ?
#
loop_
_entity_poly.entity_id
_entity_poly.type
_entity_poly.pdbx_seq_one_letter_code
_entity_poly.pdbx_strand_id
1 'polypeptide(L)'
;MSIVIGGGNFWRGASAEKNGIPRNRADYIGMLATIMNGLALRSGFELVGLKARVQSSLTVDPKIAENYVNEKTLKYLESGEVVIFVGGTGRPYFTTDTASTLYASEIGAEVILMGKNGTDGVYDSDPKLNKNAHRYDKITYDEILEKKLQVMDLTATSMARDNNINLIIFNLLEENSILKALEGEIKHTEVTN
;
A
#
# COMPACT_ATOMS: atom_id res chain seq x y z
N MET A 1 10.37 -1.06 9.69
CA MET A 1 9.01 -0.95 9.09
C MET A 1 9.11 -0.15 7.81
N SER A 2 8.40 -0.57 6.77
CA SER A 2 8.27 0.18 5.52
C SER A 2 6.82 0.56 5.25
N ILE A 3 6.61 1.69 4.57
CA ILE A 3 5.28 2.23 4.27
C ILE A 3 5.22 2.61 2.81
N VAL A 4 4.18 2.18 2.10
CA VAL A 4 3.79 2.75 0.81
C VAL A 4 2.58 3.64 1.04
N ILE A 5 2.63 4.87 0.52
CA ILE A 5 1.53 5.83 0.66
C ILE A 5 0.94 6.21 -0.71
N GLY A 6 -0.39 6.16 -0.81
CA GLY A 6 -1.11 6.57 -2.01
C GLY A 6 -1.23 8.09 -2.15
N GLY A 7 -1.60 8.58 -3.34
CA GLY A 7 -1.79 10.00 -3.65
C GLY A 7 -3.25 10.44 -3.77
N GLY A 8 -4.20 9.57 -3.40
CA GLY A 8 -5.65 9.72 -3.66
C GLY A 8 -6.35 10.89 -2.96
N ASN A 9 -5.70 11.52 -1.98
CA ASN A 9 -6.15 12.74 -1.32
C ASN A 9 -5.91 14.00 -2.17
N PHE A 10 -4.86 14.02 -2.98
CA PHE A 10 -4.58 15.10 -3.93
C PHE A 10 -5.08 14.79 -5.34
N TRP A 11 -4.96 13.53 -5.77
CA TRP A 11 -5.21 13.14 -7.15
C TRP A 11 -5.91 11.79 -7.24
N ARG A 12 -7.13 11.78 -7.79
CA ARG A 12 -7.87 10.55 -8.13
C ARG A 12 -7.95 10.43 -9.64
N GLY A 13 -7.15 9.55 -10.24
CA GLY A 13 -7.00 9.44 -11.71
C GLY A 13 -8.30 9.28 -12.51
N ALA A 14 -9.38 8.78 -11.90
CA ALA A 14 -10.70 8.72 -12.52
C ALA A 14 -11.31 10.11 -12.87
N SER A 15 -10.81 11.21 -12.30
CA SER A 15 -11.18 12.57 -12.69
C SER A 15 -10.39 13.10 -13.89
N ALA A 16 -9.26 12.47 -14.24
CA ALA A 16 -8.33 12.98 -15.24
C ALA A 16 -8.85 12.81 -16.67
N GLU A 17 -9.48 11.68 -16.99
CA GLU A 17 -10.09 11.43 -18.32
C GLU A 17 -11.19 12.45 -18.63
N LYS A 18 -11.99 12.83 -17.62
CA LYS A 18 -13.03 13.86 -17.76
C LYS A 18 -12.48 15.24 -18.10
N ASN A 19 -11.20 15.49 -17.80
CA ASN A 19 -10.51 16.75 -18.05
C ASN A 19 -9.55 16.68 -19.26
N GLY A 20 -9.61 15.61 -20.06
CA GLY A 20 -8.77 15.46 -21.25
C GLY A 20 -7.29 15.20 -20.96
N ILE A 21 -6.94 14.79 -19.73
CA ILE A 21 -5.56 14.46 -19.36
C ILE A 21 -5.31 12.99 -19.71
N PRO A 22 -4.34 12.67 -20.58
CA PRO A 22 -4.01 11.29 -20.91
C PRO A 22 -3.60 10.49 -19.67
N ARG A 23 -3.96 9.20 -19.65
CA ARG A 23 -3.75 8.32 -18.49
C ARG A 23 -2.31 8.32 -17.97
N ASN A 24 -1.33 8.23 -18.88
CA ASN A 24 0.08 8.22 -18.51
C ASN A 24 0.51 9.48 -17.73
N ARG A 25 0.02 10.65 -18.12
CA ARG A 25 0.28 11.92 -17.43
C ARG A 25 -0.45 11.99 -16.09
N ALA A 26 -1.70 11.50 -16.05
CA ALA A 26 -2.47 11.43 -14.82
C ALA A 26 -1.78 10.55 -13.76
N ASP A 27 -1.19 9.43 -14.16
CA ASP A 27 -0.47 8.55 -13.24
C ASP A 27 0.80 9.22 -12.68
N TYR A 28 1.57 9.95 -13.49
CA TYR A 28 2.71 10.73 -12.98
C TYR A 28 2.29 11.82 -11.99
N ILE A 29 1.16 12.50 -12.21
CA ILE A 29 0.61 13.46 -11.23
C ILE A 29 0.28 12.73 -9.92
N GLY A 30 -0.32 11.53 -10.01
CA GLY A 30 -0.57 10.68 -8.84
C GLY A 30 0.72 10.29 -8.11
N MET A 31 1.79 9.92 -8.84
CA MET A 31 3.10 9.61 -8.26
C MET A 31 3.71 10.82 -7.55
N LEU A 32 3.61 12.03 -8.12
CA LEU A 32 4.07 13.25 -7.43
C LEU A 32 3.26 13.51 -6.15
N ALA A 33 1.96 13.25 -6.14
CA ALA A 33 1.15 13.33 -4.93
C ALA A 33 1.60 12.35 -3.84
N THR A 34 2.06 11.14 -4.20
CA THR A 34 2.66 10.22 -3.21
C THR A 34 3.94 10.80 -2.59
N ILE A 35 4.77 11.51 -3.37
CA ILE A 35 5.99 12.17 -2.85
C ILE A 35 5.59 13.24 -1.81
N MET A 36 4.60 14.07 -2.13
CA MET A 36 4.08 15.08 -1.18
C MET A 36 3.62 14.45 0.13
N ASN A 37 2.84 13.36 0.05
CA ASN A 37 2.40 12.63 1.24
C ASN A 37 3.56 12.00 2.02
N GLY A 38 4.54 11.43 1.34
CA GLY A 38 5.71 10.83 1.99
C GLY A 38 6.54 11.85 2.77
N LEU A 39 6.69 13.07 2.24
CA LEU A 39 7.34 14.17 2.96
C LEU A 39 6.57 14.56 4.23
N ALA A 40 5.25 14.72 4.13
CA ALA A 40 4.41 15.05 5.27
C ALA A 40 4.47 13.94 6.35
N LEU A 41 4.40 12.68 5.93
CA LEU A 41 4.48 11.53 6.82
C LEU A 41 5.84 11.42 7.51
N ARG A 42 6.93 11.68 6.79
CA ARG A 42 8.27 11.77 7.37
C ARG A 42 8.33 12.81 8.48
N SER A 43 7.81 14.01 8.26
CA SER A 43 7.76 15.05 9.30
C SER A 43 6.93 14.59 10.52
N GLY A 44 5.83 13.88 10.30
CA GLY A 44 5.04 13.28 11.39
C GLY A 44 5.84 12.30 12.24
N PHE A 45 6.65 11.44 11.62
CA PHE A 45 7.55 10.53 12.34
C PHE A 45 8.66 11.25 13.10
N GLU A 46 9.30 12.25 12.46
CA GLU A 46 10.36 13.03 13.09
C GLU A 46 9.87 13.79 14.33
N LEU A 47 8.62 14.29 14.31
CA LEU A 47 7.99 14.95 15.46
C LEU A 47 7.84 14.04 16.69
N VAL A 48 7.67 12.73 16.50
CA VAL A 48 7.57 11.74 17.58
C VAL A 48 8.91 11.04 17.86
N GLY A 49 10.02 11.59 17.34
CA GLY A 49 11.38 11.10 17.60
C GLY A 49 11.80 9.89 16.76
N LEU A 50 11.00 9.49 15.76
CA LEU A 50 11.35 8.41 14.85
C LEU A 50 12.17 8.93 13.66
N LYS A 51 13.20 8.17 13.29
CA LYS A 51 13.95 8.43 12.06
C LYS A 51 13.21 7.83 10.87
N ALA A 52 12.97 8.65 9.85
CA ALA A 52 12.29 8.21 8.63
C ALA A 52 13.03 8.66 7.37
N ARG A 53 12.99 7.83 6.33
CA ARG A 53 13.58 8.07 5.00
C ARG A 53 12.50 8.02 3.95
N VAL A 54 12.52 8.96 3.00
CA VAL A 54 11.63 8.94 1.84
C VAL A 54 12.43 8.50 0.64
N GLN A 55 12.03 7.39 0.02
CA GLN A 55 12.65 6.82 -1.17
C GLN A 55 11.66 6.77 -2.33
N SER A 56 12.07 7.27 -3.49
CA SER A 56 11.25 7.45 -4.66
C SER A 56 11.67 6.53 -5.80
N SER A 57 10.71 5.93 -6.51
CA SER A 57 10.97 5.30 -7.82
C SER A 57 11.27 6.31 -8.93
N LEU A 58 10.77 7.53 -8.77
CA LEU A 58 11.03 8.63 -9.70
C LEU A 58 12.28 9.37 -9.25
N THR A 59 13.20 9.60 -10.18
CA THR A 59 14.37 10.44 -9.91
C THR A 59 13.95 11.88 -9.69
N VAL A 60 14.17 12.38 -8.48
CA VAL A 60 13.96 13.78 -8.08
C VAL A 60 15.23 14.35 -7.44
N ASP A 61 15.25 15.65 -7.14
CA ASP A 61 16.35 16.24 -6.39
C ASP A 61 16.51 15.51 -5.03
N PRO A 62 17.71 15.05 -4.65
CA PRO A 62 17.95 14.34 -3.40
C PRO A 62 17.56 15.10 -2.12
N LYS A 63 17.38 16.43 -2.19
CA LYS A 63 16.86 17.24 -1.08
C LYS A 63 15.38 16.98 -0.82
N ILE A 64 14.65 16.45 -1.80
CA ILE A 64 13.24 16.10 -1.72
C ILE A 64 13.12 14.66 -1.24
N ALA A 65 13.58 13.71 -2.05
CA ALA A 65 13.53 12.29 -1.74
C ALA A 65 14.76 11.60 -2.32
N GLU A 66 15.22 10.56 -1.65
CA GLU A 66 16.30 9.73 -2.16
C GLU A 66 15.75 8.82 -3.28
N ASN A 67 16.60 8.46 -4.23
CA ASN A 67 16.21 7.39 -5.15
C ASN A 67 16.15 6.07 -4.38
N TYR A 68 15.16 5.24 -4.72
CA TYR A 68 15.11 3.88 -4.22
C TYR A 68 16.34 3.09 -4.66
N VAL A 69 17.00 2.48 -3.68
CA VAL A 69 18.12 1.54 -3.84
C VAL A 69 17.93 0.48 -2.76
N ASN A 70 17.68 -0.76 -3.16
CA ASN A 70 17.28 -1.84 -2.26
C ASN A 70 18.28 -2.06 -1.12
N GLU A 71 19.57 -2.12 -1.41
CA GLU A 71 20.62 -2.34 -0.41
C GLU A 71 20.69 -1.20 0.61
N LYS A 72 20.30 0.01 0.21
CA LYS A 72 20.22 1.18 1.08
C LYS A 72 18.98 1.11 1.98
N THR A 73 17.86 0.70 1.41
CA THR A 73 16.61 0.43 2.13
C THR A 73 16.82 -0.60 3.23
N LEU A 74 17.43 -1.74 2.92
CA LEU A 74 17.69 -2.80 3.89
C LEU A 74 18.53 -2.30 5.07
N LYS A 75 19.60 -1.53 4.81
CA LYS A 75 20.41 -0.90 5.87
C LYS A 75 19.60 0.03 6.78
N TYR A 76 18.66 0.79 6.23
CA TYR A 76 17.77 1.64 7.02
C TYR A 76 16.80 0.82 7.88
N LEU A 77 16.26 -0.27 7.33
CA LEU A 77 15.37 -1.16 8.07
C LEU A 77 16.13 -1.87 9.20
N GLU A 78 17.35 -2.34 8.95
CA GLU A 78 18.25 -2.94 9.95
C GLU A 78 18.62 -1.98 11.08
N SER A 79 18.75 -0.68 10.79
CA SER A 79 19.01 0.35 11.82
C SER A 79 17.75 0.82 12.57
N GLY A 80 16.59 0.21 12.30
CA GLY A 80 15.32 0.54 12.93
C GLY A 80 14.67 1.82 12.41
N GLU A 81 15.12 2.35 11.26
CA GLU A 81 14.51 3.51 10.63
C GLU A 81 13.23 3.10 9.87
N VAL A 82 12.30 4.05 9.75
CA VAL A 82 11.10 3.89 8.90
C VAL A 82 11.46 4.26 7.47
N VAL A 83 11.14 3.40 6.50
CA VAL A 83 11.29 3.73 5.08
C VAL A 83 9.92 3.98 4.46
N ILE A 84 9.76 5.13 3.81
CA ILE A 84 8.54 5.53 3.12
C ILE A 84 8.81 5.50 1.62
N PHE A 85 8.19 4.55 0.92
CA PHE A 85 8.25 4.45 -0.52
C PHE A 85 7.22 5.36 -1.18
N VAL A 86 7.68 6.13 -2.15
CA VAL A 86 6.89 7.05 -2.96
C VAL A 86 7.23 6.89 -4.45
N GLY A 87 6.47 7.56 -5.31
CA GLY A 87 6.62 7.43 -6.76
C GLY A 87 5.97 6.16 -7.34
N GLY A 88 5.19 5.42 -6.56
CA GLY A 88 4.53 4.19 -7.02
C GLY A 88 5.54 3.14 -7.49
N THR A 89 5.33 2.60 -8.70
CA THR A 89 6.30 1.73 -9.40
C THR A 89 7.28 2.53 -10.28
N GLY A 90 7.16 3.86 -10.30
CA GLY A 90 7.85 4.74 -11.25
C GLY A 90 7.30 4.66 -12.68
N ARG A 91 6.27 3.84 -12.94
CA ARG A 91 5.68 3.63 -14.26
C ARG A 91 4.16 3.85 -14.22
N PRO A 92 3.57 4.49 -15.24
CA PRO A 92 2.12 4.54 -15.40
C PRO A 92 1.46 3.16 -15.52
N TYR A 93 0.14 3.13 -15.39
CA TYR A 93 -0.72 1.94 -15.48
C TYR A 93 -0.66 0.96 -14.30
N PHE A 94 0.14 1.25 -13.27
CA PHE A 94 0.20 0.47 -12.04
C PHE A 94 -0.43 1.20 -10.87
N THR A 95 -0.94 0.44 -9.90
CA THR A 95 -1.55 0.98 -8.68
C THR A 95 -0.51 1.08 -7.56
N THR A 96 -0.90 1.72 -6.46
CA THR A 96 -0.14 1.69 -5.20
C THR A 96 -0.11 0.28 -4.60
N ASP A 97 -1.12 -0.56 -4.83
CA ASP A 97 -1.14 -1.94 -4.34
C ASP A 97 -0.07 -2.77 -5.08
N THR A 98 0.10 -2.54 -6.39
CA THR A 98 1.19 -3.17 -7.16
C THR A 98 2.55 -2.72 -6.63
N ALA A 99 2.73 -1.42 -6.37
CA ALA A 99 3.98 -0.91 -5.79
C ALA A 99 4.26 -1.51 -4.41
N SER A 100 3.24 -1.65 -3.56
CA SER A 100 3.36 -2.26 -2.24
C SER A 100 3.84 -3.70 -2.32
N THR A 101 3.28 -4.46 -3.24
CA THR A 101 3.68 -5.86 -3.46
C THR A 101 5.09 -5.98 -4.03
N LEU A 102 5.45 -5.09 -4.97
CA LEU A 102 6.79 -5.03 -5.55
C LEU A 102 7.84 -4.77 -4.45
N TYR A 103 7.66 -3.71 -3.66
CA TYR A 103 8.61 -3.38 -2.60
C TYR A 103 8.66 -4.45 -1.51
N ALA A 104 7.51 -5.01 -1.12
CA ALA A 104 7.47 -6.12 -0.17
C ALA A 104 8.29 -7.32 -0.67
N SER A 105 8.20 -7.65 -1.96
CA SER A 105 9.00 -8.71 -2.58
C SER A 105 10.50 -8.38 -2.55
N GLU A 106 10.86 -7.14 -2.90
CA GLU A 106 12.26 -6.72 -2.99
C GLU A 106 12.95 -6.61 -1.62
N ILE A 107 12.23 -6.21 -0.55
CA ILE A 107 12.80 -6.12 0.80
C ILE A 107 12.65 -7.41 1.61
N GLY A 108 12.00 -8.45 1.05
CA GLY A 108 11.72 -9.71 1.75
C GLY A 108 10.75 -9.54 2.93
N ALA A 109 9.70 -8.73 2.77
CA ALA A 109 8.70 -8.53 3.81
C ALA A 109 7.84 -9.79 3.99
N GLU A 110 7.64 -10.19 5.25
CA GLU A 110 6.83 -11.36 5.62
C GLU A 110 5.32 -11.14 5.42
N VAL A 111 4.87 -9.89 5.61
CA VAL A 111 3.46 -9.51 5.56
C VAL A 111 3.27 -8.08 5.04
N ILE A 112 2.22 -7.88 4.24
CA ILE A 112 1.71 -6.56 3.89
C ILE A 112 0.48 -6.26 4.75
N LEU A 113 0.55 -5.17 5.50
CA LEU A 113 -0.57 -4.63 6.27
C LEU A 113 -1.36 -3.66 5.39
N MET A 114 -2.57 -4.05 5.01
CA MET A 114 -3.45 -3.25 4.17
C MET A 114 -4.59 -2.62 4.99
N GLY A 115 -4.36 -1.39 5.43
CA GLY A 115 -5.37 -0.58 6.10
C GLY A 115 -6.41 -0.05 5.11
N LYS A 116 -7.69 -0.43 5.25
CA LYS A 116 -8.81 0.10 4.47
C LYS A 116 -9.59 1.14 5.28
N ASN A 117 -10.18 2.11 4.59
CA ASN A 117 -11.03 3.14 5.22
C ASN A 117 -12.46 2.63 5.37
N GLY A 118 -12.81 2.15 6.58
CA GLY A 118 -14.18 1.74 6.92
C GLY A 118 -14.58 0.36 6.41
N THR A 119 -13.60 -0.53 6.22
CA THR A 119 -13.82 -1.96 5.93
C THR A 119 -12.79 -2.76 6.72
N ASP A 120 -13.23 -3.80 7.40
CA ASP A 120 -12.49 -4.59 8.39
C ASP A 120 -12.08 -5.99 7.87
N GLY A 121 -11.98 -6.14 6.55
CA GLY A 121 -11.62 -7.40 5.91
C GLY A 121 -12.07 -7.52 4.46
N VAL A 122 -11.98 -8.74 3.92
CA VAL A 122 -12.49 -9.13 2.61
C VAL A 122 -13.91 -9.65 2.75
N TYR A 123 -14.79 -9.24 1.85
CA TYR A 123 -16.18 -9.67 1.79
C TYR A 123 -16.50 -10.31 0.44
N ASP A 124 -17.48 -11.20 0.42
CA ASP A 124 -18.02 -11.80 -0.81
C ASP A 124 -18.70 -10.77 -1.75
N SER A 125 -19.13 -9.64 -1.19
CA SER A 125 -19.84 -8.56 -1.85
C SER A 125 -19.68 -7.27 -1.05
N ASP A 126 -19.96 -6.10 -1.65
CA ASP A 126 -19.78 -4.81 -0.96
C ASP A 126 -20.72 -4.71 0.26
N PRO A 127 -20.21 -4.67 1.50
CA PRO A 127 -21.05 -4.62 2.71
C PRO A 127 -21.84 -3.32 2.84
N LYS A 128 -21.49 -2.27 2.09
CA LYS A 128 -22.26 -1.02 2.06
C LYS A 128 -23.53 -1.14 1.20
N LEU A 129 -23.51 -2.04 0.21
CA LEU A 129 -24.62 -2.27 -0.72
C LEU A 129 -25.43 -3.52 -0.37
N ASN A 130 -24.77 -4.56 0.14
CA ASN A 130 -25.38 -5.82 0.52
C ASN A 130 -25.28 -6.05 2.03
N LYS A 131 -26.41 -5.99 2.73
CA LYS A 131 -26.48 -6.26 4.19
C LYS A 131 -26.17 -7.72 4.55
N ASN A 132 -26.27 -8.63 3.59
CA ASN A 132 -25.96 -10.05 3.76
C ASN A 132 -24.53 -10.38 3.30
N ALA A 133 -23.65 -9.38 3.15
CA ALA A 133 -22.27 -9.63 2.76
C ALA A 133 -21.55 -10.44 3.84
N HIS A 134 -20.91 -11.54 3.43
CA HIS A 134 -20.14 -12.39 4.33
C HIS A 134 -18.67 -12.00 4.30
N ARG A 135 -18.11 -11.78 5.48
CA ARG A 135 -16.69 -11.52 5.67
C ARG A 135 -15.92 -12.83 5.76
N TYR A 136 -14.73 -12.86 5.17
CA TYR A 136 -13.77 -13.94 5.35
C TYR A 136 -12.81 -13.60 6.50
N ASP A 137 -12.59 -14.53 7.43
CA ASP A 137 -11.52 -14.38 8.43
C ASP A 137 -10.16 -14.77 7.85
N LYS A 138 -10.15 -15.80 6.99
CA LYS A 138 -9.01 -16.23 6.19
C LYS A 138 -9.46 -16.55 4.77
N ILE A 139 -8.62 -16.26 3.78
CA ILE A 139 -8.90 -16.57 2.38
C ILE A 139 -7.59 -16.77 1.62
N THR A 140 -7.58 -17.68 0.64
CA THR A 140 -6.40 -17.86 -0.20
C THR A 140 -6.35 -16.89 -1.39
N TYR A 141 -5.17 -16.66 -1.95
CA TYR A 141 -5.03 -15.90 -3.19
C TYR A 141 -5.79 -16.52 -4.36
N ASP A 142 -5.79 -17.84 -4.48
CA ASP A 142 -6.50 -18.54 -5.55
C ASP A 142 -8.02 -18.36 -5.40
N GLU A 143 -8.56 -18.42 -4.18
CA GLU A 143 -9.97 -18.09 -3.94
C GLU A 143 -10.32 -16.63 -4.28
N ILE A 144 -9.43 -15.67 -3.97
CA ILE A 144 -9.64 -14.26 -4.35
C ILE A 144 -9.75 -14.13 -5.87
N LEU A 145 -8.86 -14.81 -6.62
CA LEU A 145 -8.82 -14.78 -8.08
C LEU A 145 -10.04 -15.49 -8.69
N GLU A 146 -10.39 -16.68 -8.21
CA GLU A 146 -11.54 -17.46 -8.68
C GLU A 146 -12.87 -16.74 -8.44
N LYS A 147 -13.05 -16.21 -7.22
CA LYS A 147 -14.26 -15.47 -6.81
C LYS A 147 -14.25 -14.01 -7.28
N LYS A 148 -13.17 -13.54 -7.92
CA LYS A 148 -12.98 -12.17 -8.41
C LYS A 148 -13.19 -11.10 -7.34
N LEU A 149 -12.78 -11.39 -6.11
CA LEU A 149 -12.96 -10.48 -4.97
C LEU A 149 -12.07 -9.25 -5.12
N GLN A 150 -12.63 -8.08 -4.80
CA GLN A 150 -11.96 -6.79 -4.96
C GLN A 150 -11.07 -6.48 -3.75
N VAL A 151 -9.94 -7.19 -3.61
CA VAL A 151 -8.97 -6.99 -2.52
C VAL A 151 -7.90 -5.97 -2.91
N MET A 152 -7.21 -6.27 -4.01
CA MET A 152 -6.23 -5.45 -4.70
C MET A 152 -6.48 -5.57 -6.21
N ASP A 153 -5.73 -4.84 -7.04
CA ASP A 153 -5.72 -5.14 -8.47
C ASP A 153 -5.13 -6.56 -8.74
N LEU A 154 -5.50 -7.14 -9.88
CA LEU A 154 -5.09 -8.51 -10.24
C LEU A 154 -3.57 -8.68 -10.34
N THR A 155 -2.84 -7.64 -10.74
CA THR A 155 -1.39 -7.68 -10.87
C THR A 155 -0.74 -7.76 -9.50
N ALA A 156 -1.17 -6.91 -8.57
CA ALA A 156 -0.73 -6.97 -7.17
C ALA A 156 -1.07 -8.32 -6.54
N THR A 157 -2.28 -8.83 -6.75
CA THR A 157 -2.75 -10.10 -6.17
C THR A 157 -1.89 -11.27 -6.66
N SER A 158 -1.65 -11.35 -7.97
CA SER A 158 -0.83 -12.42 -8.56
C SER A 158 0.62 -12.33 -8.09
N MET A 159 1.18 -11.12 -8.04
CA MET A 159 2.56 -10.92 -7.59
C MET A 159 2.75 -11.29 -6.12
N ALA A 160 1.77 -10.99 -5.25
CA ALA A 160 1.85 -11.30 -3.83
C ALA A 160 1.77 -12.81 -3.60
N ARG A 161 0.89 -13.50 -4.33
CA ARG A 161 0.80 -14.96 -4.36
C ARG A 161 2.12 -15.61 -4.80
N ASP A 162 2.64 -15.20 -5.96
CA ASP A 162 3.81 -15.82 -6.57
C ASP A 162 5.08 -15.62 -5.72
N ASN A 163 5.13 -14.55 -4.90
CA ASN A 163 6.23 -14.28 -3.96
C ASN A 163 5.95 -14.77 -2.52
N ASN A 164 4.86 -15.51 -2.28
CA ASN A 164 4.46 -16.03 -0.95
C ASN A 164 4.34 -14.94 0.13
N ILE A 165 3.84 -13.76 -0.22
CA ILE A 165 3.69 -12.65 0.72
C ILE A 165 2.33 -12.77 1.39
N ASN A 166 2.24 -12.75 2.72
CA ASN A 166 0.95 -12.75 3.40
C ASN A 166 0.33 -11.35 3.40
N LEU A 167 -1.00 -11.24 3.42
CA LEU A 167 -1.69 -9.97 3.66
C LEU A 167 -2.50 -10.03 4.95
N ILE A 168 -2.56 -8.90 5.64
CA ILE A 168 -3.55 -8.65 6.69
C ILE A 168 -4.35 -7.41 6.29
N ILE A 169 -5.65 -7.58 6.12
CA ILE A 169 -6.56 -6.52 5.70
C ILE A 169 -7.44 -6.15 6.88
N PHE A 170 -7.44 -4.89 7.27
CA PHE A 170 -8.10 -4.42 8.48
C PHE A 170 -8.59 -2.98 8.34
N ASN A 171 -9.44 -2.55 9.26
CA ASN A 171 -9.96 -1.18 9.29
C ASN A 171 -8.94 -0.23 9.94
N LEU A 172 -8.39 0.69 9.14
CA LEU A 172 -7.35 1.62 9.61
C LEU A 172 -7.88 2.62 10.65
N LEU A 173 -9.19 2.91 10.63
CA LEU A 173 -9.81 3.93 11.48
C LEU A 173 -9.98 3.51 12.94
N GLU A 174 -9.73 2.24 13.27
CA GLU A 174 -9.74 1.78 14.65
C GLU A 174 -8.50 2.27 15.41
N GLU A 175 -8.67 2.54 16.70
CA GLU A 175 -7.57 2.99 17.56
C GLU A 175 -6.50 1.91 17.71
N ASN A 176 -5.25 2.27 17.44
CA ASN A 176 -4.09 1.36 17.41
C ASN A 176 -4.27 0.18 16.43
N SER A 177 -5.03 0.39 15.35
CA SER A 177 -5.42 -0.64 14.38
C SER A 177 -4.25 -1.46 13.83
N ILE A 178 -3.12 -0.84 13.51
CA ILE A 178 -1.94 -1.53 12.98
C ILE A 178 -1.41 -2.58 13.98
N LEU A 179 -1.22 -2.17 15.25
CA LEU A 179 -0.71 -3.06 16.29
C LEU A 179 -1.73 -4.17 16.60
N LYS A 180 -2.99 -3.79 16.79
CA LYS A 180 -4.06 -4.74 17.09
C LYS A 180 -4.32 -5.74 15.96
N ALA A 181 -4.13 -5.33 14.69
CA ALA A 181 -4.26 -6.23 13.56
C ALA A 181 -3.15 -7.28 13.56
N LEU A 182 -1.91 -6.89 13.90
CA LEU A 182 -0.77 -7.82 14.05
C LEU A 182 -0.96 -8.77 15.23
N GLU A 183 -1.55 -8.30 16.32
CA GLU A 183 -1.82 -9.09 17.54
C GLU A 183 -3.11 -9.93 17.44
N GLY A 184 -3.92 -9.74 16.38
CA GLY A 184 -5.19 -10.42 16.19
C GLY A 184 -6.32 -9.92 17.11
N GLU A 185 -6.17 -8.74 17.71
CA GLU A 185 -7.12 -8.15 18.66
C GLU A 185 -8.28 -7.39 17.99
N ILE A 186 -8.17 -7.10 16.69
CA ILE A 186 -9.25 -6.51 15.90
C ILE A 186 -9.68 -7.41 14.76
N LYS A 187 -10.84 -7.08 14.23
CA LYS A 187 -11.39 -7.65 13.02
C LYS A 187 -10.45 -7.40 11.83
N HIS A 188 -10.00 -8.48 11.22
CA HIS A 188 -9.17 -8.47 10.02
C HIS A 188 -9.44 -9.72 9.17
N THR A 189 -8.88 -9.73 7.97
CA THR A 189 -8.80 -10.91 7.10
C THR A 189 -7.34 -11.21 6.82
N GLU A 190 -6.93 -12.47 7.02
CA GLU A 190 -5.63 -12.97 6.57
C GLU A 190 -5.74 -13.52 5.13
N VAL A 191 -4.79 -13.13 4.28
CA VAL A 191 -4.64 -13.71 2.94
C VAL A 191 -3.32 -14.47 2.86
N THR A 192 -3.40 -15.74 2.51
CA THR A 192 -2.25 -16.63 2.35
C THR A 192 -2.29 -17.33 0.99
N ASN A 193 -1.20 -18.01 0.64
CA ASN A 193 -1.23 -18.99 -0.44
C ASN A 193 -2.12 -20.19 -0.09
#